data_AF-A0A955RXD7-F1
#
_entry.id   AF-A0A955RXD7-F1
#
_cell.length_a   1.000
_cell.length_b   1.000
_cell.length_c   1.000
_cell.angle_alpha   90.00
_cell.angle_beta   90.00
_cell.angle_gamma   90.00
#
_symmetry.space_group_name_H-M   'P 1'
#
loop_
_entity.id
_entity.type
_entity.pdbx_description
1 polymer ?
#
loop_
_entity_poly.entity_id
_entity_poly.type
_entity_poly.pdbx_seq_one_letter_code
_entity_poly.pdbx_strand_id
1 'polypeptide(L)'
;MKRSELLIRVLLLPLDYISVLAAFLLAYQLRGSVDETFLLPYNEFIPLTLTLSILWIVCLSLLGVYNLTKQRSRWDEFFAIILGSLAAITVSGSVIFFFKQIDFSRLILVSTTVIAITLLVSLRLLRNIAMAILYKRGIAVRRTL
;
A
#
# COMPACT_ATOMS: atom_id res chain seq x y z
N MET A 1 -12.11 22.55 -5.51
CA MET A 1 -12.37 21.09 -5.40
C MET A 1 -13.53 20.88 -4.46
N LYS A 2 -14.48 19.97 -4.75
CA LYS A 2 -15.61 19.73 -3.84
C LYS A 2 -15.12 18.96 -2.60
N ARG A 3 -15.73 19.20 -1.43
CA ARG A 3 -15.36 18.57 -0.13
C ARG A 3 -15.30 17.04 -0.22
N SER A 4 -16.15 16.42 -1.03
CA SER A 4 -16.20 14.96 -1.24
C SER A 4 -14.93 14.39 -1.89
N GLU A 5 -14.29 15.11 -2.82
CA GLU A 5 -13.06 14.64 -3.47
C GLU A 5 -11.87 14.68 -2.51
N LEU A 6 -11.81 15.70 -1.66
CA LEU A 6 -10.78 15.84 -0.65
C LEU A 6 -10.92 14.74 0.41
N LEU A 7 -12.15 14.45 0.87
CA LEU A 7 -12.41 13.36 1.81
C LEU A 7 -11.95 12.01 1.25
N ILE A 8 -12.31 11.66 0.01
CA ILE A 8 -11.91 10.38 -0.60
C ILE A 8 -10.38 10.28 -0.74
N ARG A 9 -9.69 11.39 -1.06
CA ARG A 9 -8.22 11.40 -1.18
C ARG A 9 -7.52 11.30 0.17
N VAL A 10 -8.01 12.01 1.18
CA VAL A 10 -7.48 11.93 2.55
C VAL A 10 -7.66 10.52 3.11
N LEU A 11 -8.81 9.89 2.83
CA LEU A 11 -9.13 8.55 3.27
C LEU A 11 -8.32 7.47 2.53
N LEU A 12 -7.72 7.79 1.37
CA LEU A 12 -6.88 6.86 0.63
C LEU A 12 -5.58 6.50 1.38
N LEU A 13 -4.97 7.47 2.05
CA LEU A 13 -3.72 7.26 2.78
C LEU A 13 -3.86 6.26 3.94
N PRO A 14 -4.85 6.37 4.86
CA PRO A 14 -5.06 5.35 5.88
C PRO A 14 -5.51 4.01 5.29
N LEU A 15 -6.28 4.01 4.18
CA LEU A 15 -6.65 2.75 3.52
C LEU A 15 -5.45 2.05 2.87
N ASP A 16 -4.50 2.80 2.32
CA ASP A 16 -3.25 2.25 1.82
C ASP A 16 -2.42 1.65 2.94
N TYR A 17 -2.33 2.34 4.08
CA TYR A 17 -1.64 1.82 5.25
C TYR A 17 -2.24 0.50 5.72
N ILE A 18 -3.57 0.45 5.85
CA ILE A 18 -4.31 -0.78 6.19
C ILE A 18 -4.08 -1.87 5.15
N SER A 19 -4.02 -1.52 3.86
CA SER A 19 -3.78 -2.48 2.77
C SER A 19 -2.38 -3.09 2.87
N VAL A 20 -1.36 -2.30 3.19
CA VAL A 20 0.01 -2.79 3.39
C VAL A 20 0.09 -3.65 4.65
N LEU A 21 -0.55 -3.25 5.76
CA LEU A 21 -0.64 -4.08 6.96
C LEU A 21 -1.31 -5.42 6.67
N ALA A 22 -2.43 -5.41 5.96
CA ALA A 22 -3.13 -6.60 5.53
C ALA A 22 -2.25 -7.49 4.65
N ALA A 23 -1.44 -6.89 3.76
CA ALA A 23 -0.51 -7.66 2.94
C ALA A 23 0.55 -8.39 3.76
N PHE A 24 1.13 -7.75 4.77
CA PHE A 24 2.06 -8.41 5.69
C PHE A 24 1.40 -9.55 6.49
N LEU A 25 0.19 -9.30 7.01
CA LEU A 25 -0.56 -10.32 7.76
C LEU A 25 -0.93 -11.53 6.89
N LEU A 26 -1.39 -11.28 5.66
CA LEU A 26 -1.70 -12.35 4.70
C LEU A 26 -0.44 -13.11 4.29
N ALA A 27 0.68 -12.40 4.05
CA ALA A 27 1.96 -13.02 3.75
C ALA A 27 2.46 -13.92 4.91
N TYR A 28 2.26 -13.49 6.15
CA TYR A 28 2.58 -14.27 7.34
C TYR A 28 1.71 -15.53 7.46
N GLN A 29 0.40 -15.40 7.29
CA GLN A 29 -0.53 -16.54 7.31
C GLN A 29 -0.21 -17.56 6.21
N LEU A 30 0.04 -17.08 4.98
CA LEU A 30 0.45 -17.92 3.86
C LEU A 30 1.74 -18.67 4.18
N ARG A 31 2.73 -18.00 4.78
CA ARG A 31 3.98 -18.66 5.17
C ARG A 31 3.74 -19.74 6.22
N GLY A 32 2.93 -19.46 7.24
CA GLY A 32 2.65 -20.43 8.28
C GLY A 32 1.89 -21.66 7.80
N SER A 33 1.09 -21.53 6.74
CA SER A 33 0.45 -22.68 6.10
C SER A 33 1.41 -23.60 5.32
N VAL A 34 2.58 -23.08 4.92
CA VAL A 34 3.56 -23.83 4.12
C VAL A 34 4.61 -24.49 5.00
N ASP A 35 5.17 -23.76 5.97
CA ASP A 35 6.19 -24.29 6.88
C ASP A 35 6.48 -23.30 8.04
N GLU A 36 6.45 -23.84 9.27
CA GLU A 36 6.50 -23.10 10.53
C GLU A 36 7.92 -22.86 11.07
N THR A 37 8.93 -23.52 10.53
CA THR A 37 10.28 -23.60 11.16
C THR A 37 11.04 -22.27 11.30
N PHE A 38 10.55 -21.18 10.69
CA PHE A 38 11.14 -19.83 10.78
C PHE A 38 10.06 -18.73 10.86
N LEU A 39 8.97 -18.98 11.59
CA LEU A 39 7.96 -17.96 11.85
C LEU A 39 8.36 -17.12 13.06
N LEU A 40 8.39 -15.80 12.85
CA LEU A 40 8.58 -14.86 13.92
C LEU A 40 7.35 -14.84 14.84
N PRO A 41 7.48 -14.91 16.18
CA PRO A 41 6.32 -14.83 17.05
C PRO A 41 5.54 -13.52 16.82
N TYR A 42 4.21 -13.61 16.94
CA TYR A 42 3.30 -12.48 16.69
C TYR A 42 3.68 -11.21 17.47
N ASN A 43 4.20 -11.35 18.69
CA ASN A 43 4.61 -10.22 19.53
C ASN A 43 5.75 -9.39 18.93
N GLU A 44 6.63 -10.00 18.14
CA GLU A 44 7.71 -9.29 17.42
C GLU A 44 7.28 -8.90 16.01
N PHE A 45 6.46 -9.75 15.37
CA PHE A 45 5.98 -9.54 14.01
C PHE A 45 5.08 -8.30 13.88
N ILE A 46 4.15 -8.09 14.80
CA ILE A 46 3.19 -6.98 14.76
C ILE A 46 3.87 -5.60 14.82
N PRO A 47 4.72 -5.28 15.82
CA PRO A 47 5.37 -3.96 15.88
C PRO A 47 6.30 -3.71 14.69
N LEU A 48 6.98 -4.76 14.19
CA LEU A 48 7.80 -4.69 13.00
C LEU A 48 6.93 -4.37 11.76
N THR A 49 5.82 -5.07 11.58
CA THR A 49 4.87 -4.85 10.48
C THR A 49 4.26 -3.45 10.50
N LEU A 50 3.92 -2.94 11.69
CA LEU A 50 3.43 -1.56 11.86
C LEU A 50 4.47 -0.54 11.38
N THR A 51 5.73 -0.72 11.80
CA THR A 51 6.85 0.16 11.45
C THR A 51 7.16 0.11 9.95
N LEU A 52 7.25 -1.10 9.39
CA LEU A 52 7.50 -1.28 7.96
C LEU A 52 6.36 -0.74 7.10
N SER A 53 5.11 -0.87 7.56
CA SER A 53 3.97 -0.31 6.82
C SER A 53 4.01 1.22 6.78
N ILE A 54 4.47 1.90 7.84
CA ILE A 54 4.68 3.35 7.82
C ILE A 54 5.76 3.68 6.78
N LEU A 55 6.86 2.94 6.79
CA LEU A 55 7.95 3.10 5.83
C LEU A 55 7.47 2.95 4.38
N TRP A 56 6.61 1.96 4.13
CA TRP A 56 5.97 1.76 2.82
C TRP A 56 5.19 2.98 2.35
N ILE A 57 4.38 3.59 3.24
CA ILE A 57 3.63 4.82 2.91
C ILE A 57 4.58 5.97 2.61
N VAL A 58 5.69 6.10 3.33
CA VAL A 58 6.72 7.10 3.03
C VAL A 58 7.30 6.87 1.63
N CYS A 59 7.67 5.64 1.27
CA CYS A 59 8.17 5.33 -0.07
C CYS A 59 7.13 5.66 -1.16
N LEU A 60 5.88 5.24 -0.99
CA LEU A 60 4.80 5.54 -1.94
C LEU A 60 4.59 7.07 -2.09
N SER A 61 4.70 7.80 -0.99
CA SER A 61 4.62 9.27 -0.98
C SER A 61 5.76 9.91 -1.76
N LEU A 62 6.99 9.45 -1.55
CA LEU A 62 8.18 9.95 -2.25
C LEU A 62 8.12 9.70 -3.77
N LEU A 63 7.56 8.57 -4.21
CA LEU A 63 7.30 8.30 -5.63
C LEU A 63 6.06 9.04 -6.17
N GLY A 64 5.46 9.89 -5.35
CA GLY A 64 4.39 10.79 -5.72
C GLY A 64 3.06 10.10 -5.95
N VAL A 65 2.83 8.91 -5.39
CA VAL A 65 1.53 8.21 -5.49
C VAL A 65 0.40 9.12 -4.97
N TYR A 66 0.70 10.01 -4.02
CA TYR A 66 -0.24 10.99 -3.46
C TYR A 66 -0.14 12.40 -4.05
N ASN A 67 0.70 12.64 -5.07
CA ASN A 67 0.87 13.98 -5.63
C ASN A 67 -0.40 14.45 -6.35
N LEU A 68 -1.00 15.53 -5.84
CA LEU A 68 -2.26 16.09 -6.32
C LEU A 68 -2.10 16.99 -7.56
N THR A 69 -0.88 17.50 -7.78
CA THR A 69 -0.56 18.50 -8.81
C THR A 69 -0.28 17.89 -10.18
N LYS A 70 0.13 16.61 -10.24
CA LYS A 70 0.35 15.93 -11.52
C LYS A 70 -0.98 15.38 -12.05
N GLN A 71 -1.33 15.80 -13.26
CA GLN A 71 -2.39 15.19 -14.05
C GLN A 71 -1.88 13.83 -14.57
N ARG A 72 -1.87 12.81 -13.69
CA ARG A 72 -1.36 11.47 -14.02
C ARG A 72 -2.38 10.68 -14.84
N SER A 73 -1.90 10.00 -15.87
CA SER A 73 -2.65 8.93 -16.52
C SER A 73 -2.86 7.78 -15.53
N ARG A 74 -3.90 6.97 -15.74
CA ARG A 74 -4.15 5.76 -14.92
C ARG A 74 -2.95 4.80 -14.92
N TRP A 75 -2.21 4.77 -16.03
CA TRP A 75 -0.99 3.98 -16.16
C TRP A 75 0.16 4.53 -15.31
N ASP A 76 0.33 5.86 -15.25
CA ASP A 76 1.38 6.47 -14.43
C ASP A 76 1.18 6.18 -12.94
N GLU A 77 -0.08 6.15 -12.49
CA GLU A 77 -0.41 5.79 -11.11
C GLU A 77 -0.08 4.31 -10.83
N PHE A 78 -0.42 3.40 -11.75
CA PHE A 78 -0.09 1.99 -11.64
C PHE A 78 1.43 1.75 -11.56
N PHE A 79 2.20 2.37 -12.46
CA PHE A 79 3.66 2.27 -12.42
C PHE A 79 4.26 2.91 -11.17
N ALA A 80 3.70 4.02 -10.67
CA ALA A 80 4.15 4.63 -9.42
C ALA A 80 3.91 3.72 -8.21
N ILE A 81 2.80 2.97 -8.18
CA ILE A 81 2.53 1.98 -7.12
C ILE A 81 3.54 0.83 -7.20
N ILE A 82 3.82 0.31 -8.39
CA ILE A 82 4.80 -0.78 -8.58
C ILE A 82 6.18 -0.31 -8.13
N LEU A 83 6.67 0.80 -8.68
CA LEU A 83 7.99 1.33 -8.34
C LEU A 83 8.07 1.69 -6.85
N GLY A 84 6.98 2.20 -6.27
CA GLY A 84 6.95 2.57 -4.86
C GLY A 84 6.97 1.35 -3.94
N SER A 85 6.26 0.29 -4.32
CA SER A 85 6.29 -1.00 -3.62
C SER A 85 7.67 -1.66 -3.74
N LEU A 86 8.32 -1.57 -4.91
CA LEU A 86 9.68 -2.06 -5.12
C LEU A 86 10.72 -1.29 -4.29
N ALA A 87 10.61 0.04 -4.24
CA ALA A 87 11.45 0.84 -3.36
C ALA A 87 11.21 0.46 -1.88
N ALA A 88 9.95 0.29 -1.50
CA ALA A 88 9.56 -0.05 -0.15
C ALA A 88 10.07 -1.43 0.31
N ILE A 89 9.99 -2.48 -0.53
CA ILE A 89 10.57 -3.80 -0.21
C ILE A 89 12.11 -3.72 -0.10
N THR A 90 12.78 -2.97 -0.97
CA THR A 90 14.25 -2.82 -0.90
C THR A 90 14.66 -2.14 0.39
N VAL A 91 13.99 -1.05 0.78
CA VAL A 91 14.27 -0.36 2.04
C VAL A 91 13.88 -1.24 3.24
N SER A 92 12.73 -1.90 3.21
CA SER A 92 12.30 -2.82 4.28
C SER A 92 13.29 -3.96 4.47
N GLY A 93 13.74 -4.58 3.39
CA GLY A 93 14.75 -5.64 3.41
C GLY A 93 16.10 -5.14 3.93
N SER A 94 16.48 -3.91 3.59
CA SER A 94 17.69 -3.27 4.12
C SER A 94 17.58 -3.04 5.63
N VAL A 95 16.46 -2.49 6.10
CA VAL A 95 16.16 -2.30 7.52
C VAL A 95 16.27 -3.64 8.26
N ILE A 96 15.55 -4.67 7.82
CA ILE A 96 15.60 -6.01 8.44
C ILE A 96 17.03 -6.57 8.45
N PHE A 97 17.81 -6.34 7.38
CA PHE A 97 19.19 -6.82 7.30
C PHE A 97 20.11 -6.15 8.31
N PHE A 98 20.00 -4.83 8.52
CA PHE A 98 20.82 -4.09 9.47
C PHE A 98 20.47 -4.38 10.92
N PHE A 99 19.18 -4.58 11.23
CA PHE A 99 18.69 -4.88 12.58
C PHE A 99 18.81 -6.37 12.97
N LYS A 100 19.60 -7.17 12.23
CA LYS A 100 19.69 -8.63 12.31
C LYS A 100 19.87 -9.21 13.74
N GLN A 101 18.79 -9.83 14.23
CA GLN A 101 18.81 -11.09 14.98
C GLN A 101 17.53 -11.92 14.74
N ILE A 102 16.85 -11.68 13.62
CA ILE A 102 15.58 -12.30 13.28
C ILE A 102 15.75 -13.09 11.99
N ASP A 103 15.48 -14.40 12.01
CA ASP A 103 15.35 -15.24 10.82
C ASP A 103 14.09 -14.88 10.04
N PHE A 104 14.04 -13.66 9.52
CA PHE A 104 12.90 -13.18 8.75
C PHE A 104 12.94 -13.87 7.38
N SER A 105 11.93 -14.70 7.10
CA SER A 105 11.86 -15.37 5.81
C SER A 105 11.74 -14.35 4.68
N ARG A 106 12.73 -14.35 3.78
CA ARG A 106 12.74 -13.48 2.58
C ARG A 106 11.47 -13.67 1.73
N LEU A 107 10.86 -14.86 1.82
CA LEU A 107 9.59 -15.17 1.16
C LEU A 107 8.46 -14.26 1.65
N ILE A 108 8.41 -13.90 2.95
CA ILE A 108 7.38 -13.00 3.50
C ILE A 108 7.48 -11.62 2.85
N LEU A 109 8.69 -11.09 2.63
CA LEU A 109 8.87 -9.79 1.98
C LEU A 109 8.39 -9.81 0.52
N VAL A 110 8.73 -10.87 -0.21
CA VAL A 110 8.33 -11.02 -1.61
C VAL A 110 6.81 -11.20 -1.73
N SER A 111 6.21 -12.08 -0.92
CA SER A 111 4.77 -12.30 -0.92
C SER A 111 4.00 -11.07 -0.47
N THR A 112 4.48 -10.36 0.56
CA THR A 112 3.93 -9.06 0.98
C THR A 112 3.91 -8.08 -0.18
N THR A 113 4.96 -8.03 -0.99
CA THR A 113 5.04 -7.07 -2.10
C THR A 113 4.03 -7.37 -3.19
N VAL A 114 3.88 -8.64 -3.57
CA VAL A 114 2.87 -9.06 -4.55
C VAL A 114 1.47 -8.73 -4.04
N ILE A 115 1.16 -9.12 -2.80
CA ILE A 115 -0.16 -8.89 -2.19
C ILE A 115 -0.45 -7.39 -2.02
N ALA A 116 0.54 -6.62 -1.57
CA ALA A 116 0.40 -5.17 -1.39
C ALA A 116 0.12 -4.48 -2.73
N ILE A 117 0.86 -4.80 -3.80
CA ILE A 117 0.58 -4.25 -5.13
C ILE A 117 -0.85 -4.57 -5.55
N THR A 118 -1.30 -5.82 -5.40
CA THR A 118 -2.66 -6.23 -5.75
C THR A 118 -3.72 -5.46 -4.95
N LEU A 119 -3.56 -5.32 -3.64
CA LEU A 119 -4.50 -4.60 -2.77
C LEU A 119 -4.51 -3.10 -3.08
N LEU A 120 -3.33 -2.50 -3.22
CA LEU A 120 -3.19 -1.08 -3.54
C LEU A 120 -3.86 -0.77 -4.89
N VAL A 121 -3.59 -1.56 -5.94
CA VAL A 121 -4.21 -1.36 -7.26
C VAL A 121 -5.72 -1.53 -7.20
N SER A 122 -6.20 -2.57 -6.49
CA SER A 122 -7.64 -2.80 -6.28
C SER A 122 -8.31 -1.59 -5.61
N LEU A 123 -7.65 -1.00 -4.62
CA LEU A 123 -8.14 0.19 -3.94
C LEU A 123 -8.24 1.42 -4.87
N ARG A 124 -7.33 1.56 -5.85
CA ARG A 124 -7.41 2.65 -6.85
C ARG A 124 -8.58 2.42 -7.81
N LEU A 125 -8.85 1.17 -8.18
CA LEU A 125 -10.02 0.83 -8.99
C LEU A 125 -11.31 1.16 -8.24
N LEU A 126 -11.41 0.78 -6.97
CA LEU A 126 -12.56 1.11 -6.13
C LEU A 126 -12.76 2.62 -5.98
N ARG A 127 -11.67 3.38 -5.77
CA ARG A 127 -11.72 4.85 -5.76
C ARG A 127 -12.29 5.40 -7.06
N ASN A 128 -11.81 4.89 -8.20
CA ASN A 128 -12.25 5.36 -9.52
C ASN A 128 -13.73 5.06 -9.77
N ILE A 129 -14.21 3.89 -9.33
CA ILE A 129 -15.62 3.50 -9.40
C ILE A 129 -16.47 4.38 -8.48
N ALA A 130 -16.05 4.58 -7.23
CA ALA A 130 -16.75 5.43 -6.27
C ALA A 130 -16.89 6.87 -6.80
N MET A 131 -15.81 7.42 -7.37
CA MET A 131 -15.84 8.72 -8.03
C MET A 131 -16.79 8.72 -9.22
N ALA A 132 -16.76 7.72 -10.11
CA ALA A 132 -17.66 7.63 -11.26
C ALA A 132 -19.15 7.61 -10.84
N ILE A 133 -19.49 6.92 -9.75
CA ILE A 133 -20.85 6.88 -9.19
C ILE A 133 -21.26 8.26 -8.65
N LEU A 134 -20.37 8.93 -7.92
CA LEU A 134 -20.62 10.28 -7.39
C LEU A 134 -20.76 11.34 -8.50
N TYR A 135 -20.02 11.18 -9.60
CA TYR A 135 -20.17 12.00 -10.80
C TYR A 135 -21.53 11.77 -11.47
N LYS A 136 -21.95 10.51 -11.66
CA LYS A 136 -23.25 10.17 -12.25
C LYS A 136 -24.44 10.67 -11.42
N ARG A 137 -24.30 10.76 -10.08
CA ARG A 137 -25.34 11.29 -9.18
C ARG A 137 -25.41 12.84 -9.14
N GLY A 138 -24.67 13.55 -9.98
CA GLY A 138 -24.72 15.02 -10.07
C GLY A 138 -24.04 15.76 -8.91
N ILE A 139 -23.57 15.06 -7.89
CA ILE A 139 -22.94 15.65 -6.70
C ILE A 139 -21.55 16.22 -7.06
N ALA A 140 -20.88 15.68 -8.07
CA ALA A 140 -19.54 16.10 -8.51
C ALA A 140 -19.51 16.76 -9.90
N VAL A 141 -20.59 17.42 -10.36
CA VAL A 141 -20.53 18.16 -11.64
C VAL A 141 -19.47 19.27 -11.56
N ARG A 142 -18.40 19.14 -12.34
CA ARG A 142 -17.61 20.28 -12.82
C ARG A 142 -18.55 21.05 -13.76
N ARG A 143 -19.03 22.21 -13.34
CA ARG A 143 -19.41 23.25 -14.31
C ARG A 143 -18.10 23.68 -14.96
N THR A 144 -17.72 23.06 -16.06
CA THR A 144 -16.83 23.70 -17.02
C THR A 144 -17.68 24.76 -17.72
N LEU A 145 -17.44 26.03 -17.39
CA LEU A 145 -17.71 27.14 -18.30
C LEU A 145 -16.65 27.10 -19.42
#